data_AF-A0A419GL87-F1
#
_entry.id   AF-A0A419GL87-F1
#
_cell.length_a   1.000
_cell.length_b   1.000
_cell.length_c   1.000
_cell.angle_alpha   90.00
_cell.angle_beta   90.00
_cell.angle_gamma   90.00
#
_symmetry.space_group_name_H-M   'P 1'
#
loop_
_entity.id
_entity.type
_entity.pdbx_description
1 polymer ?
#
loop_
_entity_poly.entity_id
_entity_poly.type
_entity_poly.pdbx_seq_one_letter_code
_entity_poly.pdbx_strand_id
1 'polypeptide(L)' 'MKRIKRKARRNKFLRNNDMAAVILSAEEYELLRQAEDILEHLEIAEKVEKRLKGHDRSKNISWEKIKKRHGL' A
#
# COMPACT_ATOMS: atom_id res chain seq x y z
N MET A 1 -4.85 22.81 36.15
CA MET A 1 -5.46 22.94 34.80
C MET A 1 -5.64 21.55 34.19
N LYS A 2 -6.88 21.11 33.92
CA LYS A 2 -7.14 19.83 33.21
C LYS A 2 -7.22 20.12 31.71
N ARG A 3 -6.26 19.61 30.94
CA ARG A 3 -6.24 19.73 29.47
C ARG A 3 -7.23 18.71 28.91
N ILE A 4 -8.40 19.17 28.46
CA ILE A 4 -9.42 18.33 27.84
C ILE A 4 -8.84 17.84 26.49
N LYS A 5 -8.57 16.53 26.38
CA LYS A 5 -8.21 15.92 25.09
C LYS A 5 -9.46 15.93 24.20
N ARG A 6 -9.49 16.80 23.18
CA ARG A 6 -10.51 16.77 22.12
C ARG A 6 -10.47 15.39 21.45
N LYS A 7 -11.61 14.70 21.43
CA LYS A 7 -11.78 13.43 20.70
C LYS A 7 -11.60 13.73 19.21
N ALA A 8 -10.61 13.12 18.55
CA ALA A 8 -10.42 13.26 17.10
C ALA A 8 -11.67 12.71 16.41
N ARG A 9 -12.43 13.58 15.73
CA ARG A 9 -13.62 13.21 14.96
C ARG A 9 -13.30 13.49 13.50
N ARG A 10 -13.35 12.46 12.65
CA ARG A 10 -13.28 12.60 11.20
C ARG A 10 -14.54 13.29 10.70
N ASN A 11 -14.39 14.33 9.88
CA ASN A 11 -15.53 15.03 9.29
C ASN A 11 -15.90 14.35 7.97
N LYS A 12 -17.17 13.96 7.83
CA LYS A 12 -17.70 13.34 6.62
C LYS A 12 -18.55 14.35 5.84
N PHE A 13 -18.37 14.40 4.53
CA PHE A 13 -19.18 15.20 3.63
C PHE A 13 -20.08 14.26 2.84
N LEU A 14 -21.38 14.56 2.84
CA LEU A 14 -22.39 13.78 2.14
C LEU A 14 -22.89 14.57 0.92
N ARG A 15 -23.16 13.88 -0.18
CA ARG A 15 -23.85 14.41 -1.36
C ARG A 15 -24.97 13.43 -1.73
N ASN A 16 -26.20 13.91 -1.86
CA ASN A 16 -27.37 13.06 -2.12
C ASN A 16 -27.53 11.90 -1.12
N ASN A 17 -27.21 12.15 0.16
CA ASN A 17 -27.17 11.14 1.24
C ASN A 17 -26.06 10.07 1.13
N ASP A 18 -25.20 10.13 0.11
CA ASP A 18 -24.03 9.27 -0.02
C ASP A 18 -22.76 9.95 0.47
N MET A 19 -21.84 9.18 1.07
CA MET A 19 -20.57 9.70 1.53
C MET A 19 -19.69 10.08 0.34
N ALA A 20 -19.43 11.39 0.20
CA ALA A 20 -18.65 11.94 -0.90
C ALA A 20 -17.18 12.12 -0.53
N ALA A 21 -16.88 12.51 0.72
CA ALA A 21 -15.51 12.72 1.18
C ALA A 21 -15.38 12.62 2.71
N VAL A 22 -14.14 12.40 3.17
CA VAL A 22 -13.77 12.44 4.59
C VAL A 22 -12.54 13.32 4.76
N ILE A 23 -12.61 14.32 5.65
CA ILE A 23 -11.46 15.15 6.01
C ILE A 23 -10.77 14.53 7.23
N LEU A 24 -9.46 14.33 7.08
CA LEU A 24 -8.54 13.83 8.10
C LEU A 24 -7.59 14.95 8.54
N SER A 25 -6.96 14.81 9.71
CA SER A 25 -5.79 15.63 10.00
C SER A 25 -4.62 15.18 9.12
N ALA A 26 -3.64 16.07 8.92
CA ALA A 26 -2.45 15.73 8.15
C ALA A 26 -1.73 14.51 8.76
N GLU A 27 -1.59 14.49 10.10
CA GLU A 27 -0.92 13.39 10.81
C GLU A 27 -1.65 12.05 10.62
N GLU A 28 -2.99 12.07 10.64
CA GLU A 28 -3.78 10.86 10.43
C GLU A 28 -3.69 10.37 8.98
N TYR A 29 -3.67 11.28 8.00
CA TYR A 29 -3.46 10.94 6.60
C TYR A 29 -2.07 10.32 6.37
N GLU A 30 -1.01 10.95 6.88
CA GLU A 30 0.36 10.43 6.79
C GLU A 30 0.47 9.02 7.38
N LEU A 31 -0.12 8.81 8.56
CA LEU A 31 -0.11 7.52 9.24
C LEU A 31 -0.79 6.43 8.39
N LEU A 32 -1.97 6.73 7.83
CA LEU A 32 -2.70 5.77 7.01
C LEU A 32 -1.97 5.45 5.72
N ARG A 33 -1.34 6.44 5.08
CA ARG A 33 -0.55 6.21 3.87
C ARG A 33 0.67 5.33 4.14
N GLN A 34 1.40 5.58 5.22
CA GLN A 34 2.53 4.73 5.60
C GLN A 34 2.09 3.28 5.87
N ALA A 35 0.92 3.10 6.48
CA ALA A 35 0.36 1.77 6.69
C ALA A 35 -0.02 1.08 5.37
N GLU A 36 -0.59 1.82 4.41
CA GLU A 36 -0.87 1.34 3.05
C GLU A 36 0.42 0.89 2.34
N ASP A 37 1.48 1.70 2.37
CA ASP A 37 2.76 1.37 1.77
C ASP A 37 3.31 0.04 2.31
N ILE A 38 3.23 -0.17 3.64
CA ILE A 38 3.67 -1.43 4.26
C ILE A 38 2.83 -2.61 3.79
N LEU A 39 1.51 -2.44 3.69
CA LEU A 39 0.62 -3.50 3.22
C LEU A 39 0.93 -3.90 1.77
N GLU A 40 1.22 -2.92 0.89
CA GLU A 40 1.64 -3.20 -0.48
C GLU A 40 2.90 -4.07 -0.52
N HIS A 41 3.91 -3.73 0.28
CA HIS A 41 5.15 -4.52 0.35
C HIS A 41 4.90 -5.95 0.86
N LEU A 42 4.01 -6.12 1.83
CA LEU A 42 3.62 -7.45 2.32
C LEU A 42 2.90 -8.28 1.26
N GLU A 43 2.01 -7.67 0.47
CA GLU A 43 1.36 -8.35 -0.65
C GLU A 43 2.37 -8.77 -1.73
N ILE A 44 3.33 -7.91 -2.05
CA ILE A 44 4.41 -8.23 -3.00
C ILE A 44 5.23 -9.39 -2.47
N ALA A 45 5.62 -9.37 -1.19
CA ALA A 45 6.38 -10.45 -0.57
C ALA A 45 5.62 -11.78 -0.63
N GLU A 46 4.32 -11.79 -0.31
CA GLU A 46 3.48 -12.98 -0.39
C GLU A 46 3.38 -13.51 -1.84
N LYS A 47 3.19 -12.61 -2.82
CA LYS A 47 3.16 -12.97 -4.26
C LYS A 47 4.48 -13.59 -4.70
N VAL A 48 5.62 -13.04 -4.26
CA VAL A 48 6.95 -13.58 -4.56
C VAL A 48 7.13 -14.96 -3.90
N GLU A 49 6.79 -15.10 -2.61
CA GLU A 49 6.91 -16.37 -1.90
C GLU A 49 6.08 -17.47 -2.58
N LYS A 50 4.83 -17.18 -2.94
CA LYS A 50 3.96 -18.12 -3.68
C LYS A 50 4.58 -18.57 -4.99
N ARG A 51 5.19 -17.66 -5.76
CA ARG A 51 5.87 -18.00 -7.02
C ARG A 51 7.12 -18.85 -6.78
N LEU A 52 7.87 -18.56 -5.72
CA LEU A 52 9.09 -19.29 -5.38
C LEU A 52 8.83 -20.73 -4.90
N LYS A 53 7.68 -21.03 -4.29
CA LYS A 53 7.32 -22.40 -3.86
C LYS A 53 7.35 -23.43 -5.01
N GLY A 54 6.99 -23.01 -6.22
CA GLY A 54 7.02 -23.85 -7.43
C GLY A 54 8.21 -23.58 -8.35
N HIS A 55 9.22 -22.85 -7.89
CA HIS A 55 10.29 -22.35 -8.74
C HIS A 55 11.38 -23.40 -9.00
N ASP A 56 11.54 -23.75 -10.28
CA ASP A 56 12.62 -24.60 -10.77
C ASP A 56 13.80 -23.73 -11.23
N ARG A 57 14.91 -23.79 -10.48
CA ARG A 57 16.13 -23.02 -10.76
C ARG A 57 16.74 -23.34 -12.13
N SER A 58 16.52 -24.53 -12.67
CA SER A 58 17.03 -24.90 -14.00
C SER A 58 16.36 -24.12 -15.13
N LYS A 59 15.18 -23.54 -14.88
CA LYS A 59 14.42 -22.71 -15.82
C LYS A 59 14.73 -21.21 -15.68
N ASN A 60 15.76 -20.84 -14.92
CA ASN A 60 16.16 -19.45 -14.78
C ASN A 60 16.62 -18.85 -16.11
N ILE A 61 16.16 -17.62 -16.37
CA ILE A 61 16.55 -16.82 -17.53
C ILE A 61 17.57 -15.80 -17.06
N SER A 62 18.72 -15.73 -17.75
CA SER A 62 19.75 -14.75 -17.42
C SER A 62 19.28 -13.31 -17.63
N TRP A 63 19.81 -12.39 -16.85
CA TRP A 63 19.45 -10.97 -16.92
C TRP A 63 19.80 -10.37 -18.28
N GLU A 64 20.90 -10.78 -18.88
CA GLU A 64 21.36 -10.40 -20.22
C GLU A 64 20.32 -10.77 -21.29
N LYS A 65 19.71 -11.95 -21.16
CA LYS A 65 18.67 -12.42 -22.11
C LYS A 65 17.38 -11.62 -21.97
N ILE A 66 17.03 -11.19 -20.76
CA ILE A 66 15.88 -10.30 -20.52
C ILE A 66 16.13 -8.92 -21.10
N LYS A 67 17.28 -8.30 -20.79
CA LYS A 67 17.66 -6.98 -21.31
C LYS A 67 17.62 -6.93 -22.83
N LYS A 68 18.23 -7.92 -23.49
CA LYS A 68 18.21 -8.06 -24.95
C LYS A 68 16.78 -8.17 -25.52
N ARG A 69 15.86 -8.86 -24.84
CA ARG A 69 14.45 -8.98 -25.27
C ARG A 69 13.71 -7.64 -25.21
N HIS A 70 14.05 -6.78 -24.27
CA HIS A 70 13.36 -5.51 -24.02
C HIS A 70 14.09 -4.28 -24.57
N GLY A 71 15.25 -4.46 -25.23
CA GLY A 71 16.04 -3.37 -25.79
C GLY A 71 16.73 -2.49 -24.74
N LEU A 72 17.04 -3.07 -23.57
CA LEU A 72 17.79 -2.45 -22.47
C LEU A 72 19.27 -2.84 -22.51
#